data_AF-A0A174FHV4-F1
#
_entry.id   AF-A0A174FHV4-F1
#
_cell.length_a   1.000
_cell.length_b   1.000
_cell.length_c   1.000
_cell.angle_alpha   90.00
_cell.angle_beta   90.00
_cell.angle_gamma   90.00
#
_symmetry.space_group_name_H-M   'P 1'
#
loop_
_entity.id
_entity.type
_entity.pdbx_description
1 polymer ?
#
loop_
_entity_poly.entity_id
_entity_poly.type
_entity_poly.pdbx_seq_one_letter_code
_entity_poly.pdbx_strand_id
1 'polypeptide(L)'
;MTGQQLKNSILQMAVQGKLVPQDPNDEPASVLLARIRKEKEELIKAGKIKKEKNPSYIFRGADNLPYEKVGKNEPVCIADKVPFDIPDTWEWVRLSTICQLIDGIKMNNKNYHNLDARYMRGKSEPKTINSGKFVSAGSYLILVDGENSGEIFIAPEDGYMGSTFKLLWFSEQIIDKYFLHFIDLNKEILKNSKKGAAIPHLNKELFFNLFLPIPP
;
A
#
# COMPACT_ATOMS: atom_id res chain seq x y z
N MET A 1 14.87 22.22 13.95
CA MET A 1 13.89 21.29 13.35
C MET A 1 13.28 21.99 12.14
N THR A 2 13.39 21.43 10.94
CA THR A 2 12.79 22.00 9.71
C THR A 2 11.29 21.67 9.65
N GLY A 3 10.52 22.40 8.82
CA GLY A 3 9.09 22.10 8.63
C GLY A 3 8.82 20.67 8.15
N GLN A 4 9.71 20.11 7.32
CA GLN A 4 9.63 18.72 6.89
C GLN A 4 9.90 17.74 8.04
N GLN A 5 10.86 18.03 8.91
CA GLN A 5 11.13 17.20 10.09
C GLN A 5 9.94 17.20 11.06
N LEU A 6 9.30 18.35 11.26
CA LEU A 6 8.10 18.45 12.08
C LEU A 6 6.93 17.64 11.47
N LYS A 7 6.68 17.79 10.17
CA LYS A 7 5.65 17.01 9.46
C LYS A 7 5.87 15.51 9.63
N ASN A 8 7.11 15.04 9.42
CA ASN A 8 7.44 13.61 9.57
C ASN A 8 7.25 13.14 11.02
N SER A 9 7.61 13.96 12.01
CA SER A 9 7.40 13.65 13.42
C SER A 9 5.91 13.53 13.77
N ILE A 10 5.06 14.42 13.25
CA ILE A 10 3.60 14.34 13.44
C ILE A 10 3.04 13.09 12.79
N LEU A 11 3.42 12.79 11.54
CA LEU A 11 3.00 11.56 10.85
C LEU A 11 3.45 10.31 11.60
N GLN A 12 4.67 10.30 12.14
CA GLN A 12 5.21 9.21 12.95
C GLN A 12 4.37 9.00 14.22
N MET A 13 3.99 10.08 14.91
CA MET A 13 3.10 9.98 16.08
C MET A 13 1.70 9.49 15.69
N ALA A 14 1.21 9.86 14.50
CA ALA A 14 -0.08 9.42 13.99
C ALA A 14 -0.13 7.90 13.79
N VAL A 15 0.87 7.34 13.09
CA VAL A 15 0.96 5.89 12.86
C VAL A 15 1.31 5.10 14.13
N GLN A 16 1.78 5.77 15.18
CA GLN A 16 1.98 5.17 16.50
C GLN A 16 0.70 5.18 17.37
N GLY A 17 -0.40 5.77 16.91
CA GLY A 17 -1.61 5.93 17.71
C GLY A 17 -1.46 6.89 18.89
N LYS A 18 -0.47 7.80 18.84
CA LYS A 18 -0.15 8.72 19.97
C LYS A 18 -0.77 10.10 19.85
N LEU A 19 -1.47 10.40 18.75
CA LEU A 19 -2.06 11.72 18.52
C LEU A 19 -3.42 11.93 19.21
N VAL A 20 -4.08 10.85 19.64
CA VAL A 20 -5.42 10.90 20.26
C VAL A 20 -5.47 9.92 21.43
N PRO A 21 -6.13 10.26 22.55
CA PRO A 21 -6.42 9.29 23.61
C PRO A 21 -7.13 8.05 23.06
N GLN A 22 -6.75 6.86 23.53
CA GLN A 22 -7.35 5.61 23.10
C GLN A 22 -8.65 5.37 23.86
N ASP A 23 -9.74 5.03 23.17
CA ASP A 23 -11.00 4.61 23.79
C ASP A 23 -11.02 3.07 23.89
N PRO A 24 -11.11 2.49 25.10
CA PRO A 24 -11.24 1.05 25.28
C PRO A 24 -12.50 0.44 24.66
N ASN A 25 -13.50 1.27 24.32
CA ASN A 25 -14.73 0.84 23.67
C ASN A 25 -14.67 0.92 22.14
N ASP A 26 -13.56 1.42 21.57
CA ASP A 26 -13.36 1.39 20.12
C ASP A 26 -13.39 -0.06 19.62
N GLU A 27 -13.92 -0.24 18.42
CA GLU A 27 -13.91 -1.53 17.76
C GLU A 27 -12.47 -2.03 17.59
N PRO A 28 -12.10 -3.24 18.02
CA PRO A 28 -10.71 -3.67 17.90
C PRO A 28 -10.31 -3.86 16.43
N ALA A 29 -9.06 -3.53 16.09
CA ALA A 29 -8.51 -3.69 14.74
C ALA A 29 -8.74 -5.09 14.14
N SER A 30 -8.81 -6.15 14.95
CA SER A 30 -9.19 -7.50 14.53
C SER A 30 -10.49 -7.56 13.70
N VAL A 31 -11.49 -6.74 14.03
CA VAL A 31 -12.77 -6.72 13.33
C VAL A 31 -12.63 -6.05 11.97
N LEU A 32 -11.93 -4.92 11.89
CA LEU A 32 -11.54 -4.30 10.62
C LEU A 32 -10.78 -5.30 9.74
N LEU A 33 -9.80 -6.00 10.28
CA LEU A 33 -9.04 -7.03 9.54
C LEU A 33 -9.93 -8.17 9.05
N ALA A 34 -10.96 -8.58 9.80
CA ALA A 34 -11.93 -9.57 9.36
C ALA A 34 -12.71 -9.09 8.12
N ARG A 35 -13.12 -7.81 8.09
CA ARG A 35 -13.79 -7.20 6.91
C ARG A 35 -12.86 -7.13 5.70
N ILE A 36 -11.59 -6.74 5.91
CA ILE A 36 -10.58 -6.71 4.84
C ILE A 36 -10.37 -8.10 4.25
N ARG A 37 -10.29 -9.14 5.08
CA ARG A 37 -10.16 -10.53 4.60
C ARG A 37 -11.36 -10.94 3.76
N LYS A 38 -12.58 -10.62 4.22
CA LYS A 38 -13.81 -10.91 3.48
C LYS A 38 -13.86 -10.19 2.13
N GLU A 39 -13.57 -8.90 2.09
CA GLU A 39 -13.49 -8.11 0.85
C GLU A 39 -12.48 -8.74 -0.13
N LYS A 40 -11.28 -9.09 0.36
CA LYS A 40 -10.26 -9.75 -0.46
C LYS A 40 -10.75 -11.07 -1.02
N GLU A 41 -11.41 -11.89 -0.22
CA GLU A 41 -11.97 -13.17 -0.70
C GLU A 41 -13.00 -12.98 -1.81
N GLU A 42 -13.87 -11.99 -1.69
CA GLU A 42 -14.86 -11.64 -2.72
C GLU A 42 -14.18 -11.15 -4.01
N LEU A 43 -13.17 -10.28 -3.89
CA LEU A 43 -12.41 -9.78 -5.04
C LEU A 43 -11.55 -10.86 -5.71
N ILE A 44 -11.02 -11.81 -4.94
CA ILE A 44 -10.29 -12.97 -5.48
C ILE A 44 -11.27 -13.88 -6.25
N LYS A 45 -12.46 -14.15 -5.69
CA LYS A 45 -13.51 -14.93 -6.38
C LYS A 45 -13.96 -14.25 -7.67
N ALA A 46 -14.03 -12.92 -7.68
CA ALA A 46 -14.33 -12.12 -8.87
C ALA A 46 -13.14 -11.97 -9.85
N GLY A 47 -11.95 -12.49 -9.51
CA GLY A 47 -10.76 -12.40 -10.36
C GLY A 47 -10.15 -11.00 -10.47
N LYS A 48 -10.58 -10.05 -9.63
CA LYS A 48 -10.10 -8.66 -9.63
C LYS A 48 -8.72 -8.51 -9.00
N ILE A 49 -8.42 -9.34 -7.99
CA ILE A 49 -7.12 -9.39 -7.33
C ILE A 49 -6.62 -10.83 -7.26
N LYS A 50 -5.32 -11.02 -7.02
CA LYS A 50 -4.71 -12.36 -6.99
C LYS A 50 -4.73 -12.92 -5.58
N LYS A 51 -4.87 -14.24 -5.47
CA LYS A 51 -4.66 -14.94 -4.20
C LYS A 51 -3.17 -14.93 -3.83
N GLU A 52 -2.86 -14.57 -2.59
CA GLU A 52 -1.50 -14.66 -2.05
C GLU A 52 -1.09 -16.13 -1.86
N LYS A 53 0.17 -16.43 -2.19
CA LYS A 53 0.72 -17.78 -2.01
C LYS A 53 0.97 -18.09 -0.53
N ASN A 54 1.57 -17.14 0.18
CA ASN A 54 1.98 -17.26 1.58
C ASN A 54 1.46 -16.03 2.35
N PRO A 55 0.18 -16.00 2.74
CA PRO A 55 -0.37 -14.88 3.51
C PRO A 55 0.35 -14.77 4.86
N SER A 56 0.57 -13.53 5.30
CA SER A 56 1.07 -13.22 6.63
C SER A 56 -0.08 -12.86 7.56
N TYR A 57 -0.07 -13.47 8.75
CA TYR A 57 -0.97 -13.15 9.84
C TYR A 57 -0.15 -12.78 11.06
N ILE A 58 -0.25 -11.53 11.49
CA ILE A 58 0.37 -11.05 12.72
C ILE A 58 -0.72 -11.01 13.80
N PHE A 59 -0.39 -11.46 15.00
CA PHE A 59 -1.29 -11.50 16.15
C PHE A 59 -0.47 -11.37 17.45
N ARG A 60 -1.14 -11.06 18.56
CA ARG A 60 -0.50 -11.02 19.89
C ARG A 60 -0.52 -12.41 20.52
N GLY A 61 0.63 -12.86 21.02
CA GLY A 61 0.81 -14.12 21.73
C GLY A 61 0.24 -14.07 23.16
N ALA A 62 0.29 -15.20 23.86
CA ALA A 62 -0.12 -15.28 25.27
C ALA A 62 0.79 -14.44 26.20
N ASP A 63 1.99 -14.12 25.75
CA ASP A 63 2.97 -13.23 26.38
C ASP A 63 2.81 -11.75 25.97
N ASN A 64 1.74 -11.43 25.23
CA ASN A 64 1.45 -10.11 24.66
C ASN A 64 2.50 -9.60 23.63
N LEU A 65 3.41 -10.45 23.17
CA LEU A 65 4.37 -10.09 22.12
C LEU A 65 3.76 -10.31 20.72
N PRO A 66 4.20 -9.58 19.68
CA PRO A 66 3.74 -9.80 18.33
C PRO A 66 4.38 -11.06 17.71
N TYR A 67 3.54 -11.94 17.18
CA TYR A 67 3.93 -13.14 16.44
C TYR A 67 3.43 -13.06 15.00
N GLU A 68 4.25 -13.53 14.06
CA GLU A 68 3.88 -13.62 12.65
C GLU A 68 3.84 -15.08 12.19
N LYS A 69 2.72 -15.46 11.57
CA LYS A 69 2.56 -16.73 10.86
C LYS A 69 2.50 -16.49 9.36
N VAL A 70 3.46 -17.06 8.63
CA VAL A 70 3.52 -16.95 7.16
C VAL A 70 3.14 -18.30 6.53
N GLY A 71 2.01 -18.33 5.81
CA GLY A 71 1.52 -19.55 5.17
C GLY A 71 1.30 -20.70 6.16
N LYS A 72 1.99 -21.83 5.95
CA LYS A 72 1.91 -23.03 6.79
C LYS A 72 3.02 -23.14 7.83
N ASN A 73 3.89 -22.13 7.93
CA ASN A 73 4.99 -22.15 8.88
C ASN A 73 4.50 -21.97 10.32
N GLU A 74 5.33 -22.35 11.28
CA GLU A 74 5.07 -22.05 12.69
C GLU A 74 5.15 -20.52 12.94
N PRO A 75 4.34 -19.99 13.87
CA PRO A 75 4.43 -18.59 14.28
C PRO A 75 5.81 -18.26 14.86
N VAL A 76 6.37 -17.13 14.46
CA VAL A 76 7.66 -16.64 14.96
C VAL A 76 7.45 -15.30 15.66
N CYS A 77 8.06 -15.11 16.83
CA CYS A 77 8.05 -13.82 17.52
C CYS A 77 8.79 -12.78 16.67
N ILE A 78 8.20 -11.60 16.53
CA ILE A 78 8.73 -10.47 15.74
C ILE A 78 8.88 -9.21 16.59
N ALA A 79 8.92 -9.34 17.92
CA ALA A 79 9.05 -8.21 18.85
C ALA A 79 10.31 -7.37 18.59
N ASP A 80 11.40 -7.99 18.14
CA ASP A 80 12.66 -7.35 17.77
C ASP A 80 12.63 -6.69 16.38
N LYS A 81 11.58 -6.92 15.59
CA LYS A 81 11.44 -6.44 14.21
C LYS A 81 10.42 -5.34 14.05
N VAL A 82 9.43 -5.26 14.94
CA VAL A 82 8.43 -4.19 14.88
C VAL A 82 9.11 -2.84 15.18
N PRO A 83 8.79 -1.75 14.44
CA PRO A 83 9.58 -0.52 14.56
C PRO A 83 9.36 0.26 15.86
N PHE A 84 8.21 0.03 16.52
CA PHE A 84 7.78 0.74 17.73
C PHE A 84 6.60 0.02 18.40
N ASP A 85 6.26 0.45 19.61
CA ASP A 85 5.05 0.03 20.30
C ASP A 85 3.79 0.70 19.73
N ILE A 86 2.70 -0.05 19.67
CA ILE A 86 1.36 0.40 19.25
C ILE A 86 0.34 0.15 20.36
N PRO A 87 -0.78 0.91 20.40
CA PRO A 87 -1.85 0.67 21.35
C PRO A 87 -2.39 -0.77 21.29
N ASP A 88 -2.97 -1.24 22.39
CA ASP A 88 -3.53 -2.60 22.48
C ASP A 88 -4.73 -2.81 21.56
N THR A 89 -5.45 -1.75 21.22
CA THR A 89 -6.56 -1.75 20.26
C THR A 89 -6.10 -1.84 18.80
N TRP A 90 -4.81 -1.61 18.54
CA TRP A 90 -4.21 -1.66 17.21
C TRP A 90 -3.53 -3.00 16.96
N GLU A 91 -3.42 -3.36 15.68
CA GLU A 91 -2.71 -4.57 15.24
C GLU A 91 -1.67 -4.26 14.18
N TRP A 92 -0.54 -4.95 14.26
CA TRP A 92 0.43 -4.95 13.17
C TRP A 92 -0.07 -5.81 12.02
N VAL A 93 0.11 -5.37 10.78
CA VAL A 93 -0.02 -6.21 9.58
C VAL A 93 1.14 -5.95 8.63
N ARG A 94 1.34 -6.87 7.67
CA ARG A 94 2.17 -6.59 6.49
C ARG A 94 1.37 -5.77 5.49
N LEU A 95 2.03 -4.89 4.75
CA LEU A 95 1.34 -4.08 3.72
C LEU A 95 0.62 -4.95 2.67
N SER A 96 1.13 -6.15 2.37
CA SER A 96 0.45 -7.14 1.51
C SER A 96 -0.95 -7.52 2.02
N THR A 97 -1.18 -7.48 3.32
CA THR A 97 -2.48 -7.82 3.91
C THR A 97 -3.58 -6.92 3.37
N ILE A 98 -3.29 -5.64 3.09
CA ILE A 98 -4.32 -4.66 2.70
C ILE A 98 -4.23 -4.17 1.25
N CYS A 99 -3.14 -4.44 0.52
CA CYS A 99 -2.95 -3.91 -0.82
C CYS A 99 -2.30 -4.90 -1.82
N GLN A 100 -2.49 -4.63 -3.12
CA GLN A 100 -1.85 -5.35 -4.22
C GLN A 100 -1.47 -4.41 -5.37
N LEU A 101 -0.44 -4.80 -6.11
CA LEU A 101 -0.08 -4.17 -7.39
C LEU A 101 -0.66 -5.01 -8.53
N ILE A 102 -1.69 -4.48 -9.19
CA ILE A 102 -2.39 -5.15 -10.29
C ILE A 102 -2.19 -4.44 -11.62
N ASP A 103 -2.63 -5.08 -12.69
CA ASP A 103 -2.65 -4.50 -14.02
C ASP A 103 -4.03 -3.92 -14.33
N GLY A 104 -4.06 -2.83 -15.10
CA GLY A 104 -5.30 -2.36 -15.72
C GLY A 104 -5.86 -3.37 -16.72
N ILE A 105 -7.08 -3.13 -17.17
CA ILE A 105 -7.80 -4.04 -18.08
C ILE A 105 -7.22 -3.87 -19.49
N LYS A 106 -6.76 -4.96 -20.11
CA LYS A 106 -6.28 -4.89 -21.49
C LYS A 106 -7.43 -4.50 -22.42
N MET A 107 -7.31 -3.37 -23.10
CA MET A 107 -8.28 -2.90 -24.09
C MET A 107 -7.57 -2.47 -25.36
N ASN A 108 -8.24 -2.63 -26.50
CA ASN A 108 -7.76 -2.26 -27.82
C ASN A 108 -8.88 -1.54 -28.60
N ASN A 109 -8.53 -0.83 -29.66
CA ASN A 109 -9.45 -0.16 -30.58
C ASN A 109 -10.34 0.91 -29.92
N LYS A 110 -9.88 1.50 -28.82
CA LYS A 110 -10.53 2.64 -28.18
C LYS A 110 -9.49 3.68 -27.83
N ASN A 111 -9.72 4.92 -28.22
CA ASN A 111 -8.79 6.01 -28.01
C ASN A 111 -8.94 6.57 -26.60
N TYR A 112 -7.84 6.58 -25.86
CA TYR A 112 -7.72 7.22 -24.55
C TYR A 112 -6.34 7.85 -24.40
N HIS A 113 -6.23 8.77 -23.46
CA HIS A 113 -4.94 9.34 -23.07
C HIS A 113 -4.05 8.30 -22.38
N ASN A 114 -2.76 8.35 -22.68
CA ASN A 114 -1.73 7.61 -21.99
C ASN A 114 -1.33 8.35 -20.71
N LEU A 115 -1.70 7.78 -19.56
CA LEU A 115 -1.41 8.28 -18.23
C LEU A 115 0.04 7.95 -17.85
N ASP A 116 1.00 8.59 -18.51
CA ASP A 116 2.43 8.44 -18.21
C ASP A 116 2.92 9.40 -17.13
N ALA A 117 4.10 9.12 -16.57
CA ALA A 117 4.63 9.86 -15.44
C ALA A 117 4.95 11.33 -15.74
N ARG A 118 5.04 11.75 -17.01
CA ARG A 118 5.24 13.16 -17.37
C ARG A 118 3.90 13.88 -17.41
N TYR A 119 2.89 13.27 -18.05
CA TYR A 119 1.52 13.80 -18.05
C TYR A 119 0.97 13.92 -16.63
N MET A 120 1.11 12.87 -15.81
CA MET A 120 0.63 12.85 -14.41
C MET A 120 1.31 13.90 -13.52
N ARG A 121 2.46 14.45 -13.94
CA ARG A 121 3.18 15.55 -13.26
C ARG A 121 2.93 16.92 -13.90
N GLY A 122 2.05 17.02 -14.88
CA GLY A 122 1.81 18.26 -15.64
C GLY A 122 2.99 18.71 -16.49
N LYS A 123 3.92 17.81 -16.84
CA LYS A 123 5.15 18.13 -17.60
C LYS A 123 5.01 17.93 -19.11
N SER A 124 3.91 17.34 -19.56
CA SER A 124 3.63 17.14 -20.99
C SER A 124 2.13 16.96 -21.22
N GLU A 125 1.68 17.35 -22.40
CA GLU A 125 0.35 16.99 -22.90
C GLU A 125 0.20 15.46 -23.01
N PRO A 126 -1.01 14.91 -22.75
CA PRO A 126 -1.24 13.49 -22.87
C PRO A 126 -1.17 13.04 -24.32
N LYS A 127 -0.56 11.88 -24.57
CA LYS A 127 -0.62 11.24 -25.88
C LYS A 127 -1.87 10.38 -25.97
N THR A 128 -2.65 10.54 -27.02
CA THR A 128 -3.73 9.59 -27.31
C THR A 128 -3.14 8.30 -27.88
N ILE A 129 -3.51 7.16 -27.30
CA ILE A 129 -3.18 5.84 -27.80
C ILE A 129 -4.47 5.01 -27.94
N ASN A 130 -4.43 3.96 -28.77
CA ASN A 130 -5.62 3.16 -29.11
C ASN A 130 -5.68 1.80 -28.41
N SER A 131 -4.65 1.45 -27.65
CA SER A 131 -4.52 0.17 -26.97
C SER A 131 -3.60 0.28 -25.76
N GLY A 132 -3.87 -0.52 -24.73
CA GLY A 132 -3.10 -0.49 -23.49
C GLY A 132 -3.83 -1.15 -22.32
N LYS A 133 -3.36 -0.86 -21.11
CA LYS A 133 -4.00 -1.28 -19.86
C LYS A 133 -4.88 -0.15 -19.33
N PHE A 134 -6.17 -0.26 -19.57
CA PHE A 134 -7.16 0.73 -19.16
C PHE A 134 -7.32 0.78 -17.64
N VAL A 135 -7.47 2.00 -17.12
CA VAL A 135 -7.81 2.30 -15.74
C VAL A 135 -8.85 3.41 -15.70
N SER A 136 -9.75 3.37 -14.73
CA SER A 136 -10.78 4.39 -14.56
C SER A 136 -10.25 5.59 -13.79
N ALA A 137 -10.85 6.76 -14.03
CA ALA A 137 -10.63 7.95 -13.21
C ALA A 137 -10.79 7.63 -11.70
N GLY A 138 -9.95 8.23 -10.86
CA GLY A 138 -9.91 7.99 -9.41
C GLY A 138 -9.06 6.79 -8.99
N SER A 139 -8.61 5.93 -9.91
CA SER A 139 -7.75 4.79 -9.56
C SER A 139 -6.39 5.25 -9.05
N TYR A 140 -5.88 4.61 -8.00
CA TYR A 140 -4.50 4.83 -7.53
C TYR A 140 -3.49 4.12 -8.42
N LEU A 141 -2.48 4.85 -8.88
CA LEU A 141 -1.38 4.37 -9.68
C LEU A 141 -0.07 4.57 -8.93
N ILE A 142 0.80 3.59 -8.93
CA ILE A 142 2.13 3.69 -8.30
C ILE A 142 3.23 3.43 -9.33
N LEU A 143 4.25 4.28 -9.32
CA LEU A 143 5.44 4.06 -10.13
C LEU A 143 6.19 2.84 -9.60
N VAL A 144 6.35 1.85 -10.46
CA VAL A 144 7.13 0.64 -10.16
C VAL A 144 8.49 0.63 -10.84
N ASP A 145 8.66 1.45 -11.87
CA ASP A 145 9.90 1.58 -12.64
C ASP A 145 10.34 3.05 -12.75
N GLY A 146 11.66 3.27 -12.72
CA GLY A 146 12.30 4.57 -12.81
C GLY A 146 12.77 5.14 -11.47
N GLU A 147 13.48 6.27 -11.53
CA GLU A 147 14.08 6.92 -10.37
C GLU A 147 13.07 7.30 -9.29
N ASN A 148 11.82 7.58 -9.67
CA ASN A 148 10.73 7.95 -8.77
C ASN A 148 9.81 6.77 -8.41
N SER A 149 10.29 5.52 -8.55
CA SER A 149 9.55 4.34 -8.10
C SER A 149 9.13 4.47 -6.63
N GLY A 150 7.87 4.14 -6.34
CA GLY A 150 7.20 4.34 -5.05
C GLY A 150 6.27 5.55 -4.98
N GLU A 151 6.35 6.49 -5.95
CA GLU A 151 5.45 7.63 -6.03
C GLU A 151 4.04 7.20 -6.46
N ILE A 152 3.02 7.68 -5.75
CA ILE A 152 1.60 7.38 -5.97
C ILE A 152 0.92 8.58 -6.63
N PHE A 153 0.02 8.30 -7.57
CA PHE A 153 -0.82 9.24 -8.28
C PHE A 153 -2.27 8.75 -8.27
N ILE A 154 -3.20 9.67 -8.50
CA ILE A 154 -4.61 9.37 -8.74
C ILE A 154 -4.87 9.62 -10.23
N ALA A 155 -5.46 8.66 -10.93
CA ALA A 155 -5.85 8.82 -12.33
C ALA A 155 -6.86 9.98 -12.46
N PRO A 156 -6.53 11.07 -13.18
CA PRO A 156 -7.42 12.23 -13.27
C PRO A 156 -8.62 11.97 -14.19
N GLU A 157 -8.48 11.01 -15.10
CA GLU A 157 -9.47 10.65 -16.11
C GLU A 157 -9.34 9.17 -16.46
N ASP A 158 -10.33 8.66 -17.19
CA ASP A 158 -10.27 7.34 -17.82
C ASP A 158 -9.14 7.30 -18.86
N GLY A 159 -8.22 6.34 -18.73
CA GLY A 159 -7.01 6.36 -19.50
C GLY A 159 -6.29 5.03 -19.60
N TYR A 160 -5.31 4.95 -20.49
CA TYR A 160 -4.35 3.85 -20.50
C TYR A 160 -3.21 4.14 -19.54
N MET A 161 -3.01 3.25 -18.57
CA MET A 161 -1.92 3.32 -17.62
C MET A 161 -0.56 3.22 -18.34
N GLY A 162 0.32 4.19 -18.08
CA GLY A 162 1.69 4.18 -18.60
C GLY A 162 2.47 2.93 -18.16
N SER A 163 3.45 2.51 -18.96
CA SER A 163 4.15 1.23 -18.76
C SER A 163 4.92 1.11 -17.44
N THR A 164 5.34 2.25 -16.87
CA THR A 164 6.08 2.32 -15.59
C THR A 164 5.19 2.25 -14.36
N PHE A 165 3.87 2.19 -14.54
CA PHE A 165 2.89 2.16 -13.46
C PHE A 165 2.33 0.76 -13.20
N LYS A 166 1.85 0.57 -11.98
CA LYS A 166 0.85 -0.44 -11.63
C LYS A 166 -0.35 0.23 -11.00
N LEU A 167 -1.51 -0.40 -11.12
CA LEU A 167 -2.67 -0.02 -10.33
C LEU A 167 -2.42 -0.51 -8.90
N LEU A 168 -2.45 0.42 -7.95
CA LEU A 168 -2.33 0.15 -6.53
C LEU A 168 -3.73 -0.04 -5.97
N TRP A 169 -4.15 -1.29 -5.84
CA TRP A 169 -5.38 -1.61 -5.15
C TRP A 169 -5.09 -1.71 -3.66
N PHE A 170 -5.95 -1.14 -2.82
CA PHE A 170 -5.99 -1.41 -1.39
C PHE A 170 -7.44 -1.49 -0.92
N SER A 171 -7.66 -2.16 0.21
CA SER A 171 -9.00 -2.40 0.75
C SER A 171 -9.77 -1.12 1.02
N GLU A 172 -11.04 -1.09 0.61
CA GLU A 172 -11.96 0.04 0.82
C GLU A 172 -12.30 0.25 2.31
N GLN A 173 -11.98 -0.71 3.18
CA GLN A 173 -12.14 -0.57 4.62
C GLN A 173 -11.08 0.34 5.25
N ILE A 174 -9.98 0.62 4.54
CA ILE A 174 -8.89 1.47 5.03
C ILE A 174 -9.14 2.91 4.62
N ILE A 175 -8.94 3.84 5.55
CA ILE A 175 -8.97 5.27 5.25
C ILE A 175 -7.82 5.62 4.29
N ASP A 176 -8.15 6.04 3.05
CA ASP A 176 -7.17 6.37 2.01
C ASP A 176 -6.06 7.29 2.50
N LYS A 177 -6.41 8.37 3.21
CA LYS A 177 -5.44 9.34 3.74
C LYS A 177 -4.44 8.69 4.69
N TYR A 178 -4.90 7.78 5.55
CA TYR A 178 -4.01 7.08 6.48
C TYR A 178 -3.00 6.22 5.70
N PHE A 179 -3.49 5.44 4.73
CA PHE A 179 -2.65 4.62 3.88
C PHE A 179 -1.63 5.45 3.08
N LEU A 180 -2.07 6.52 2.43
CA LEU A 180 -1.19 7.39 1.65
C LEU A 180 -0.14 8.09 2.53
N HIS A 181 -0.51 8.54 3.72
CA HIS A 181 0.43 9.12 4.68
C HIS A 181 1.45 8.09 5.18
N PHE A 182 1.06 6.83 5.39
CA PHE A 182 1.98 5.76 5.73
C PHE A 182 2.99 5.50 4.60
N ILE A 183 2.55 5.51 3.33
CA ILE A 183 3.49 5.37 2.20
C ILE A 183 4.42 6.59 2.10
N ASP A 184 3.93 7.81 2.31
CA ASP A 184 4.75 9.03 2.29
C ASP A 184 5.82 8.99 3.41
N LEU A 185 5.47 8.51 4.61
CA LEU A 185 6.40 8.32 5.72
C LEU A 185 7.54 7.34 5.37
N ASN A 186 7.22 6.28 4.60
CA ASN A 186 8.18 5.26 4.17
C ASN A 186 8.84 5.57 2.82
N LYS A 187 8.58 6.74 2.23
CA LYS A 187 9.02 7.09 0.87
C LYS A 187 10.52 7.01 0.70
N GLU A 188 11.31 7.51 1.66
CA GLU A 188 12.78 7.47 1.58
C GLU A 188 13.32 6.04 1.65
N ILE A 189 12.73 5.18 2.49
CA ILE A 189 13.09 3.75 2.57
C ILE A 189 12.80 3.07 1.23
N LEU A 190 11.63 3.33 0.64
CA LEU A 190 11.27 2.81 -0.68
C LEU A 190 12.17 3.35 -1.79
N LYS A 191 12.56 4.63 -1.70
CA LYS A 191 13.43 5.30 -2.66
C LYS A 191 14.86 4.75 -2.63
N ASN A 192 15.38 4.45 -1.45
CA ASN A 192 16.76 4.03 -1.23
C ASN A 192 16.96 2.51 -1.34
N SER A 193 15.88 1.74 -1.31
CA SER A 193 15.90 0.27 -1.41
C SER A 193 15.66 -0.27 -2.83
N LYS A 194 15.60 0.60 -3.84
CA LYS A 194 15.31 0.22 -5.23
C LYS A 194 16.28 -0.85 -5.73
N LYS A 195 15.76 -1.76 -6.54
CA LYS A 195 16.53 -2.85 -7.17
C LYS A 195 16.84 -2.49 -8.63
N GLY A 196 17.95 -2.99 -9.18
CA GLY A 196 18.34 -2.80 -10.58
C GLY A 196 19.38 -1.67 -10.76
N ALA A 197 20.53 -2.00 -11.35
CA ALA A 197 21.66 -1.08 -11.49
C ALA A 197 21.47 -0.04 -12.61
N ALA A 198 20.83 -0.44 -13.72
CA ALA A 198 20.61 0.44 -14.88
C ALA A 198 19.26 1.18 -14.83
N ILE A 199 18.20 0.49 -14.42
CA ILE A 199 16.87 1.06 -14.22
C ILE A 199 16.45 0.76 -12.79
N PRO A 200 16.25 1.78 -11.94
CA PRO A 200 15.76 1.56 -10.60
C PRO A 200 14.30 1.08 -10.64
N HIS A 201 14.00 0.01 -9.92
CA HIS A 201 12.67 -0.56 -9.77
C HIS A 201 12.24 -0.55 -8.31
N LEU A 202 10.94 -0.40 -8.07
CA LEU A 202 10.35 -0.56 -6.74
C LEU A 202 10.72 -1.94 -6.18
N ASN A 203 11.30 -1.95 -4.98
CA ASN A 203 11.54 -3.17 -4.25
C ASN A 203 10.22 -3.72 -3.69
N LYS A 204 9.50 -4.48 -4.51
CA LYS A 204 8.17 -5.04 -4.18
C LYS A 204 8.21 -5.91 -2.93
N GLU A 205 9.30 -6.65 -2.73
CA GLU A 205 9.50 -7.48 -1.54
C GLU A 205 9.53 -6.63 -0.28
N LEU A 206 10.31 -5.54 -0.27
CA LEU A 206 10.30 -4.61 0.86
C LEU A 206 8.93 -3.94 1.01
N PHE A 207 8.38 -3.40 -0.08
CA PHE A 207 7.10 -2.69 -0.09
C PHE A 207 5.99 -3.52 0.57
N PHE A 208 5.79 -4.77 0.12
CA PHE A 208 4.75 -5.64 0.65
C PHE A 208 5.03 -6.13 2.08
N ASN A 209 6.30 -6.15 2.50
CA ASN A 209 6.69 -6.55 3.85
C ASN A 209 6.78 -5.38 4.84
N LEU A 210 6.46 -4.13 4.46
CA LEU A 210 6.41 -3.03 5.41
C LEU A 210 5.41 -3.36 6.54
N PHE A 211 5.81 -3.08 7.78
CA PHE A 211 4.95 -3.18 8.95
C PHE A 211 4.01 -1.98 8.98
N LEU A 212 2.72 -2.23 8.77
CA LEU A 212 1.66 -1.24 8.87
C LEU A 212 0.91 -1.45 10.19
N PRO A 213 0.85 -0.43 11.06
CA PRO A 213 0.00 -0.51 12.23
C PRO A 213 -1.43 -0.15 11.80
N ILE A 214 -2.40 -1.01 12.10
CA ILE A 214 -3.80 -0.84 11.76
C ILE A 214 -4.54 -0.34 12.99
N PRO A 215 -5.15 0.85 12.91
CA PRO A 215 -6.01 1.35 13.98
C PRO A 215 -7.32 0.56 14.08
N PRO A 216 -8.04 0.68 15.20
CA PRO A 216 -9.44 0.31 15.31
C PRO A 216 -10.30 0.92 14.18
#